data_AF-A0A7K3XFZ6-F1
#
_entry.id   AF-A0A7K3XFZ6-F1
#
_cell.length_a   1.000
_cell.length_b   1.000
_cell.length_c   1.000
_cell.angle_alpha   90.00
_cell.angle_beta   90.00
_cell.angle_gamma   90.00
#
_symmetry.space_group_name_H-M   'P 1'
#
loop_
_entity.id
_entity.type
_entity.pdbx_description
1 polymer ?
#
loop_
_entity_poly.entity_id
_entity_poly.type
_entity_poly.pdbx_seq_one_letter_code
_entity_poly.pdbx_strand_id
1 'polypeptide(L)'
;MKVSHTNLALIVFSSIYLLFPNLLLSQEIIGNESLAIEYFNEKNYEKALPIFTQLINKSPGNAMYNYYYGVSLLKNNRYDTATKEALLNAVVDKTPSNANFYLANYFHALGNWSEAIDFYKRYDGSNREHRELEYDKYLDMCMKRINPFTIDKGDPKNIFVDTIKVLGSRPNEKNFPIPDSLRIEWFNFQINSQLTYHGISDFRSEAAKILFTKAWIATGINDSIVKNTDILRKAHEETHNVTTRIALVQRIIDAEQQSYQLLRDRETYFEQARTKEAGYWEKAGADAMAIFITEIA
;
A
#
# COMPACT_ATOMS: atom_id res chain seq x y z
N MET A 1 -4.41 -77.63 -29.97
CA MET A 1 -4.85 -76.22 -30.07
C MET A 1 -4.90 -75.65 -28.67
N LYS A 2 -4.00 -74.70 -28.36
CA LYS A 2 -3.92 -73.99 -27.09
C LYS A 2 -5.02 -72.92 -27.04
N VAL A 3 -5.75 -72.82 -25.94
CA VAL A 3 -6.31 -71.55 -25.47
C VAL A 3 -6.02 -71.48 -23.98
N SER A 4 -5.17 -70.53 -23.61
CA SER A 4 -4.71 -70.29 -22.24
C SER A 4 -5.71 -69.44 -21.48
N HIS A 5 -5.89 -69.77 -20.20
CA HIS A 5 -6.48 -68.90 -19.19
C HIS A 5 -5.73 -67.55 -19.15
N THR A 6 -6.47 -66.44 -19.20
CA THR A 6 -5.97 -65.14 -18.74
C THR A 6 -7.01 -64.48 -17.84
N ASN A 7 -6.49 -63.99 -16.72
CA ASN A 7 -7.21 -63.50 -15.56
C ASN A 7 -7.96 -62.19 -15.86
N LEU A 8 -9.15 -62.08 -15.26
CA LEU A 8 -9.94 -60.86 -15.17
C LEU A 8 -9.24 -59.90 -14.19
N ALA A 9 -8.38 -59.03 -14.68
CA ALA A 9 -7.77 -57.96 -13.90
C ALA A 9 -8.60 -56.68 -14.03
N LEU A 10 -9.12 -56.23 -12.87
CA LEU A 10 -9.71 -54.92 -12.65
C LEU A 10 -8.83 -53.80 -13.22
N ILE A 11 -9.38 -53.00 -14.14
CA ILE A 11 -8.90 -51.65 -14.40
C ILE A 11 -10.10 -50.72 -14.30
N VAL A 12 -10.35 -50.27 -13.08
CA VAL A 12 -11.17 -49.08 -12.79
C VAL A 12 -10.32 -47.87 -13.16
N PHE A 13 -10.45 -47.39 -14.39
CA PHE A 13 -9.90 -46.09 -14.80
C PHE A 13 -10.93 -45.36 -15.67
N SER A 14 -11.98 -44.83 -15.05
CA SER A 14 -12.92 -43.94 -15.76
C SER A 14 -13.71 -42.99 -14.84
N SER A 15 -13.17 -42.57 -13.69
CA SER A 15 -13.86 -41.59 -12.85
C SER A 15 -12.95 -40.82 -11.88
N ILE A 16 -11.88 -40.20 -12.40
CA ILE A 16 -11.10 -39.17 -11.66
C ILE A 16 -11.07 -37.81 -12.39
N TYR A 17 -11.82 -37.65 -13.48
CA TYR A 17 -12.00 -36.35 -14.15
C TYR A 17 -13.13 -35.48 -13.54
N LEU A 18 -13.52 -35.73 -12.28
CA LEU A 18 -14.55 -34.96 -11.57
C LEU A 18 -14.09 -34.40 -10.21
N LEU A 19 -12.78 -34.18 -10.01
CA LEU A 19 -12.28 -33.60 -8.75
C LEU A 19 -11.42 -32.34 -8.87
N PHE A 20 -11.26 -31.74 -10.05
CA PHE A 20 -10.66 -30.39 -10.15
C PHE A 20 -11.25 -29.56 -11.30
N PRO A 21 -12.47 -29.01 -11.20
CA PRO A 21 -12.95 -28.02 -12.17
C PRO A 21 -12.32 -26.63 -11.98
N ASN A 22 -11.55 -26.38 -10.93
CA ASN A 22 -10.98 -25.06 -10.64
C ASN A 22 -9.50 -25.16 -10.25
N LEU A 23 -8.66 -25.59 -11.20
CA LEU A 23 -7.30 -25.06 -11.21
C LEU A 23 -7.32 -23.77 -12.03
N LEU A 24 -7.97 -22.73 -11.48
CA LEU A 24 -7.61 -21.37 -11.87
C LEU A 24 -6.15 -21.22 -11.45
N LEU A 25 -5.24 -21.38 -12.41
CA LEU A 25 -3.96 -20.70 -12.38
C LEU A 25 -4.28 -19.21 -12.20
N SER A 26 -4.27 -18.73 -10.95
CA SER A 26 -4.04 -17.32 -10.71
C SER A 26 -2.62 -17.07 -11.18
N GLN A 27 -2.46 -16.71 -12.45
CA GLN A 27 -1.23 -16.07 -12.87
C GLN A 27 -1.07 -14.86 -11.96
N GLU A 28 -0.07 -14.91 -11.10
CA GLU A 28 0.38 -13.75 -10.34
C GLU A 28 0.87 -12.75 -11.39
N ILE A 29 0.00 -11.83 -11.81
CA ILE A 29 0.34 -10.80 -12.78
C ILE A 29 1.29 -9.85 -12.06
N ILE A 30 2.59 -10.11 -12.17
CA ILE A 30 3.63 -9.23 -11.68
C ILE A 30 3.66 -8.00 -12.59
N GLY A 31 3.21 -6.85 -12.09
CA GLY A 31 3.48 -5.50 -12.60
C GLY A 31 3.65 -5.31 -14.12
N ASN A 32 2.74 -5.85 -14.94
CA ASN A 32 2.74 -5.59 -16.38
C ASN A 32 2.05 -4.25 -16.66
N GLU A 33 2.85 -3.19 -16.75
CA GLU A 33 2.41 -1.81 -16.99
C GLU A 33 1.51 -1.68 -18.23
N SER A 34 1.91 -2.29 -19.35
CA SER A 34 1.14 -2.24 -20.59
C SER A 34 -0.25 -2.82 -20.44
N LEU A 35 -0.38 -3.95 -19.73
CA LEU A 35 -1.67 -4.58 -19.47
C LEU A 35 -2.54 -3.75 -18.52
N ALA A 36 -1.94 -3.10 -17.51
CA ALA A 36 -2.67 -2.22 -16.61
C ALA A 36 -3.24 -1.00 -17.34
N ILE A 37 -2.42 -0.40 -18.22
CA ILE A 37 -2.82 0.73 -19.05
C ILE A 37 -3.91 0.30 -20.05
N GLU A 38 -3.80 -0.89 -20.64
CA GLU A 38 -4.84 -1.45 -21.51
C GLU A 38 -6.18 -1.57 -20.77
N TYR A 39 -6.20 -2.23 -19.60
CA TYR A 39 -7.41 -2.31 -18.78
C TYR A 39 -7.96 -0.93 -18.40
N PHE A 40 -7.09 0.03 -18.09
CA PHE A 40 -7.51 1.38 -17.76
C PHE A 40 -8.18 2.09 -18.94
N ASN A 41 -7.60 1.98 -20.14
CA ASN A 41 -8.11 2.58 -21.37
C ASN A 41 -9.45 1.95 -21.80
N GLU A 42 -9.61 0.65 -21.55
CA GLU A 42 -10.88 -0.07 -21.71
C GLU A 42 -11.92 0.25 -20.62
N LYS A 43 -11.58 1.14 -19.67
CA LYS A 43 -12.39 1.49 -18.49
C LYS A 43 -12.66 0.30 -17.56
N ASN A 44 -11.85 -0.75 -17.66
CA ASN A 44 -11.87 -1.91 -16.77
C ASN A 44 -11.05 -1.63 -15.50
N TYR A 45 -11.51 -0.62 -14.75
CA TYR A 45 -10.81 -0.12 -13.56
C TYR A 45 -10.67 -1.17 -12.46
N GLU A 46 -11.60 -2.13 -12.37
CA GLU A 46 -11.55 -3.26 -11.44
C GLU A 46 -10.33 -4.15 -11.70
N LYS A 47 -10.04 -4.47 -12.98
CA LYS A 47 -8.85 -5.26 -13.35
C LYS A 47 -7.57 -4.45 -13.35
N ALA A 48 -7.64 -3.16 -13.65
CA ALA A 48 -6.49 -2.27 -13.65
C ALA A 48 -5.93 -2.03 -12.24
N LEU A 49 -6.83 -1.86 -11.26
CA LEU A 49 -6.50 -1.52 -9.88
C LEU A 49 -5.43 -2.41 -9.23
N PRO A 50 -5.55 -3.76 -9.20
CA PRO A 50 -4.55 -4.60 -8.54
C PRO A 50 -3.16 -4.50 -9.17
N ILE A 51 -3.06 -4.24 -10.48
CA ILE A 51 -1.77 -4.08 -11.16
C ILE A 51 -1.17 -2.71 -10.82
N PHE A 52 -1.97 -1.64 -10.85
CA PHE A 52 -1.50 -0.32 -10.44
C PHE A 52 -1.11 -0.24 -8.96
N THR A 53 -1.78 -0.98 -8.08
CA THR A 53 -1.36 -1.14 -6.68
C THR A 53 0.06 -1.71 -6.58
N GLN A 54 0.41 -2.70 -7.42
CA GLN A 54 1.77 -3.22 -7.42
C GLN A 54 2.78 -2.22 -7.98
N LEU A 55 2.41 -1.49 -9.03
CA LEU A 55 3.29 -0.52 -9.71
C LEU A 55 3.60 0.68 -8.81
N ILE A 56 2.59 1.24 -8.13
CA ILE A 56 2.79 2.35 -7.18
C ILE A 56 3.61 1.93 -5.97
N ASN A 57 3.47 0.70 -5.48
CA ASN A 57 4.29 0.19 -4.37
C ASN A 57 5.77 0.06 -4.73
N LYS A 58 6.08 -0.22 -6.01
CA LYS A 58 7.47 -0.27 -6.50
C LYS A 58 8.03 1.13 -6.81
N SER A 59 7.17 2.07 -7.20
CA SER A 59 7.58 3.43 -7.57
C SER A 59 6.59 4.47 -7.05
N PRO A 60 6.59 4.75 -5.73
CA PRO A 60 5.58 5.61 -5.09
C PRO A 60 5.61 7.06 -5.57
N GLY A 61 6.75 7.55 -6.06
CA GLY A 61 6.90 8.90 -6.60
C GLY A 61 6.50 9.07 -8.06
N ASN A 62 6.08 8.01 -8.75
CA ASN A 62 5.69 8.10 -10.16
C ASN A 62 4.29 8.73 -10.28
N ALA A 63 4.21 9.96 -10.80
CA ALA A 63 2.97 10.72 -10.95
C ALA A 63 1.93 10.00 -11.83
N MET A 64 2.35 9.32 -12.90
CA MET A 64 1.43 8.56 -13.78
C MET A 64 0.87 7.32 -13.08
N TYR A 65 1.66 6.61 -12.27
CA TYR A 65 1.14 5.48 -11.49
C TYR A 65 0.18 5.93 -10.41
N ASN A 66 0.49 7.05 -9.73
CA ASN A 66 -0.42 7.70 -8.80
C ASN A 66 -1.73 8.12 -9.48
N TYR A 67 -1.65 8.66 -10.70
CA TYR A 67 -2.82 8.99 -11.51
C TYR A 67 -3.68 7.75 -11.81
N TYR A 68 -3.10 6.72 -12.43
CA TYR A 68 -3.86 5.54 -12.82
C TYR A 68 -4.44 4.82 -11.61
N TYR A 69 -3.69 4.71 -10.52
CA TYR A 69 -4.16 4.14 -9.27
C TYR A 69 -5.32 4.95 -8.67
N GLY A 70 -5.15 6.26 -8.50
CA GLY A 70 -6.16 7.16 -7.93
C GLY A 70 -7.43 7.21 -8.77
N VAL A 71 -7.33 7.27 -10.09
CA VAL A 71 -8.50 7.25 -10.97
C VAL A 71 -9.18 5.88 -10.96
N SER A 72 -8.42 4.78 -10.92
CA SER A 72 -9.01 3.43 -10.81
C SER A 72 -9.79 3.25 -9.50
N LEU A 73 -9.27 3.76 -8.39
CA LEU A 73 -9.99 3.81 -7.10
C LEU A 73 -11.29 4.62 -7.23
N LEU A 74 -11.19 5.86 -7.70
CA LEU A 74 -12.34 6.76 -7.84
C LEU A 74 -13.43 6.16 -8.73
N LYS A 75 -13.05 5.53 -9.84
CA LYS A 75 -13.99 4.90 -10.78
C LYS A 75 -14.59 3.60 -10.27
N ASN A 76 -13.93 2.95 -9.31
CA ASN A 76 -14.51 1.87 -8.51
C ASN A 76 -15.24 2.41 -7.26
N ASN A 77 -15.67 3.67 -7.27
CA ASN A 77 -16.42 4.35 -6.21
C ASN A 77 -15.72 4.39 -4.84
N ARG A 78 -14.39 4.28 -4.83
CA ARG A 78 -13.57 4.42 -3.63
C ARG A 78 -13.17 5.88 -3.49
N TYR A 79 -13.64 6.51 -2.40
CA TYR A 79 -13.40 7.91 -2.07
C TYR A 79 -12.68 8.03 -0.72
N ASP A 80 -11.69 7.18 -0.49
CA ASP A 80 -10.89 7.16 0.74
C ASP A 80 -9.63 8.04 0.66
N THR A 81 -8.85 8.07 1.74
CA THR A 81 -7.60 8.86 1.80
C THR A 81 -6.58 8.42 0.75
N ALA A 82 -6.47 7.13 0.46
CA ALA A 82 -5.55 6.62 -0.55
C ALA A 82 -5.89 7.18 -1.94
N THR A 83 -7.18 7.29 -2.26
CA THR A 83 -7.67 7.94 -3.48
C THR A 83 -7.23 9.41 -3.54
N LYS A 84 -7.39 10.15 -2.44
CA LYS A 84 -6.99 11.56 -2.34
C LYS A 84 -5.48 11.74 -2.51
N GLU A 85 -4.68 10.99 -1.77
CA GLU A 85 -3.22 11.09 -1.79
C GLU A 85 -2.67 10.75 -3.18
N ALA A 86 -3.15 9.67 -3.78
CA ALA A 86 -2.76 9.29 -5.13
C ALA A 86 -3.13 10.37 -6.16
N LEU A 87 -4.34 10.93 -6.10
CA LEU A 87 -4.74 11.99 -7.01
C LEU A 87 -3.98 13.30 -6.76
N LEU A 88 -3.58 13.63 -5.53
CA LEU A 88 -2.72 14.79 -5.25
C LEU A 88 -1.31 14.59 -5.80
N ASN A 89 -0.72 13.41 -5.59
CA ASN A 89 0.61 13.05 -6.11
C ASN A 89 0.63 12.94 -7.65
N ALA A 90 -0.53 12.81 -8.29
CA ALA A 90 -0.67 12.85 -9.73
C ALA A 90 -0.64 14.26 -10.32
N VAL A 91 -0.89 15.31 -9.53
CA VAL A 91 -0.92 16.70 -10.00
C VAL A 91 0.50 17.29 -9.97
N VAL A 92 1.38 16.76 -10.83
CA VAL A 92 2.77 17.23 -10.99
C VAL A 92 2.97 17.74 -12.42
N ASP A 93 3.51 18.94 -12.58
CA ASP A 93 3.94 19.52 -13.86
C ASP A 93 2.90 19.44 -15.01
N LYS A 94 1.61 19.56 -14.68
CA LYS A 94 0.46 19.43 -15.60
C LYS A 94 0.32 18.07 -16.28
N THR A 95 0.98 17.04 -15.78
CA THR A 95 0.94 15.68 -16.32
C THR A 95 0.41 14.71 -15.27
N PRO A 96 -0.72 14.03 -15.51
CA PRO A 96 -1.63 14.17 -16.67
C PRO A 96 -2.58 15.37 -16.57
N SER A 97 -2.99 15.92 -17.73
CA SER A 97 -3.77 17.17 -17.87
C SER A 97 -5.07 17.16 -17.07
N ASN A 98 -5.69 16.00 -16.92
CA ASN A 98 -6.99 15.81 -16.27
C ASN A 98 -6.90 15.36 -14.81
N ALA A 99 -5.72 15.35 -14.19
CA ALA A 99 -5.57 14.99 -12.77
C ALA A 99 -6.43 15.91 -11.86
N ASN A 100 -6.44 17.22 -12.14
CA ASN A 100 -7.30 18.18 -11.42
C ASN A 100 -8.80 17.88 -11.57
N PHE A 101 -9.24 17.38 -12.73
CA PHE A 101 -10.63 16.99 -12.94
C PHE A 101 -11.04 15.81 -12.04
N TYR A 102 -10.20 14.79 -11.94
CA TYR A 102 -10.49 13.64 -11.08
C TYR A 102 -10.39 13.99 -9.59
N LEU A 103 -9.47 14.87 -9.22
CA LEU A 103 -9.41 15.39 -7.85
C LEU A 103 -10.66 16.23 -7.51
N ALA A 104 -11.19 17.00 -8.46
CA ALA A 104 -12.46 17.69 -8.31
C ALA A 104 -13.63 16.70 -8.13
N ASN A 105 -13.69 15.63 -8.93
CA ASN A 105 -14.69 14.57 -8.76
C ASN A 105 -14.61 13.90 -7.38
N TYR A 106 -13.40 13.70 -6.84
CA TYR A 106 -13.22 13.18 -5.49
C TYR A 106 -13.88 14.09 -4.44
N PHE A 107 -13.57 15.39 -4.45
CA PHE A 107 -14.17 16.34 -3.51
C PHE A 107 -15.68 16.51 -3.74
N HIS A 108 -16.13 16.47 -4.99
CA HIS A 108 -17.54 16.55 -5.35
C HIS A 108 -18.32 15.35 -4.78
N ALA A 109 -17.79 14.13 -4.93
CA ALA A 109 -18.39 12.94 -4.36
C ALA A 109 -18.53 13.01 -2.83
N LEU A 110 -17.58 13.65 -2.13
CA LEU A 110 -17.64 13.84 -0.68
C LEU A 110 -18.53 15.03 -0.24
N GLY A 111 -19.08 15.81 -1.18
CA GLY A 111 -19.86 17.00 -0.87
C GLY A 111 -19.01 18.20 -0.44
N ASN A 112 -17.69 18.18 -0.69
CA ASN A 112 -16.78 19.30 -0.45
C ASN A 112 -16.84 20.26 -1.64
N TRP A 113 -17.97 20.98 -1.75
CA TRP A 113 -18.33 21.77 -2.93
C TRP A 113 -17.32 22.86 -3.28
N SER A 114 -16.75 23.54 -2.29
CA SER A 114 -15.78 24.61 -2.48
C SER A 114 -14.50 24.11 -3.16
N GLU A 115 -13.92 23.06 -2.61
CA GLU A 115 -12.70 22.41 -3.08
C GLU A 115 -12.94 21.80 -4.46
N ALA A 116 -14.08 21.13 -4.65
CA ALA A 116 -14.45 20.56 -5.95
C ALA A 116 -14.51 21.65 -7.04
N ILE A 117 -15.15 22.78 -6.78
CA ILE A 117 -15.22 23.91 -7.73
C ILE A 117 -13.83 24.49 -8.01
N ASP A 118 -12.97 24.63 -7.00
CA ASP A 118 -11.60 25.12 -7.18
C ASP A 118 -10.80 24.20 -8.11
N PHE A 119 -10.81 22.89 -7.86
CA PHE A 119 -10.12 21.92 -8.70
C PHE A 119 -10.71 21.82 -10.12
N TYR A 120 -12.04 21.91 -10.28
CA TYR A 120 -12.64 21.98 -11.62
C TYR A 120 -12.16 23.22 -12.40
N LYS A 121 -11.97 24.37 -11.74
CA LYS A 121 -11.48 25.59 -12.41
C LYS A 121 -9.99 25.53 -12.76
N ARG A 122 -9.20 24.76 -12.01
CA ARG A 122 -7.77 24.53 -12.28
C ARG A 122 -7.53 23.51 -13.39
N TYR A 123 -8.55 22.78 -13.81
CA TYR A 123 -8.46 21.88 -14.94
C TYR A 123 -8.45 22.67 -16.25
N ASP A 124 -7.33 22.64 -16.97
CA ASP A 124 -7.08 23.37 -18.22
C ASP A 124 -7.17 22.48 -19.48
N GLY A 125 -8.04 21.46 -19.43
CA GLY A 125 -8.22 20.47 -20.49
C GLY A 125 -8.66 21.06 -21.83
N SER A 126 -8.38 20.34 -22.92
CA SER A 126 -8.84 20.72 -24.24
C SER A 126 -10.37 20.60 -24.38
N ASN A 127 -10.95 21.31 -25.34
CA ASN A 127 -12.38 21.18 -25.67
C ASN A 127 -12.81 19.73 -25.96
N ARG A 128 -11.89 18.90 -26.48
CA ARG A 128 -12.14 17.48 -26.70
C ARG A 128 -12.25 16.73 -25.38
N GLU A 129 -11.28 16.91 -24.48
CA GLU A 129 -11.30 16.24 -23.17
C GLU A 129 -12.49 16.70 -22.32
N HIS A 130 -12.84 17.99 -22.35
CA HIS A 130 -14.03 18.50 -21.64
C HIS A 130 -15.30 17.77 -22.08
N ARG A 131 -15.45 17.48 -23.38
CA ARG A 131 -16.57 16.68 -23.89
C ARG A 131 -16.49 15.22 -23.46
N GLU A 132 -15.31 14.61 -23.60
CA GLU A 132 -15.10 13.19 -23.26
C GLU A 132 -15.34 12.89 -21.77
N LEU A 133 -15.02 13.84 -20.89
CA LEU A 133 -15.16 13.74 -19.44
C LEU A 133 -16.46 14.32 -18.89
N GLU A 134 -17.32 14.87 -19.76
CA GLU A 134 -18.54 15.60 -19.38
C GLU A 134 -18.26 16.74 -18.37
N TYR A 135 -17.14 17.46 -18.53
CA TYR A 135 -16.66 18.49 -17.59
C TYR A 135 -17.75 19.50 -17.19
N ASP A 136 -18.40 20.13 -18.18
CA ASP A 136 -19.37 21.19 -17.94
C ASP A 136 -20.58 20.70 -17.12
N LYS A 137 -21.00 19.45 -17.35
CA LYS A 137 -22.09 18.80 -16.61
C LYS A 137 -21.72 18.60 -15.14
N TYR A 138 -20.53 18.07 -14.87
CA TYR A 138 -20.06 17.85 -13.49
C TYR A 138 -19.84 19.16 -12.74
N LEU A 139 -19.29 20.17 -13.41
CA LEU A 139 -19.12 21.50 -12.82
C LEU A 139 -20.47 22.17 -12.52
N ASP A 140 -21.44 22.11 -13.44
CA ASP A 140 -22.79 22.65 -13.23
C ASP A 140 -23.51 21.96 -12.06
N MET A 141 -23.45 20.62 -11.99
CA MET A 141 -23.96 19.86 -10.86
C MET A 141 -23.30 20.27 -9.54
N CYS A 142 -21.98 20.46 -9.53
CA CYS A 142 -21.23 20.89 -8.36
C CYS A 142 -21.65 22.29 -7.87
N MET A 143 -21.79 23.25 -8.79
CA MET A 143 -22.27 24.60 -8.47
C MET A 143 -23.70 24.60 -7.92
N LYS A 144 -24.55 23.68 -8.39
CA LYS A 144 -25.91 23.45 -7.89
C LYS A 144 -25.97 22.56 -6.64
N ARG A 145 -24.83 22.09 -6.14
CA ARG A 145 -24.71 21.16 -5.00
C ARG A 145 -25.46 19.84 -5.19
N ILE A 146 -25.50 19.35 -6.43
CA ILE A 146 -26.09 18.07 -6.81
C ILE A 146 -24.95 17.07 -6.90
N ASN A 147 -24.98 15.99 -6.10
CA ASN A 147 -23.94 14.95 -6.13
C ASN A 147 -24.33 13.81 -7.08
N PRO A 148 -23.64 13.63 -8.22
CA PRO A 148 -23.94 12.55 -9.18
C PRO A 148 -23.21 11.24 -8.87
N PHE A 149 -22.36 11.19 -7.85
CA PHE A 149 -21.52 10.04 -7.57
C PHE A 149 -22.20 9.09 -6.61
N THR A 150 -22.23 7.81 -6.98
CA THR A 150 -22.51 6.74 -6.04
C THR A 150 -21.26 6.53 -5.20
N ILE A 151 -21.28 7.00 -3.96
CA ILE A 151 -20.28 6.58 -2.98
C ILE A 151 -20.63 5.13 -2.66
N ASP A 152 -19.77 4.20 -3.05
CA ASP A 152 -19.81 2.89 -2.44
C ASP A 152 -19.42 3.11 -0.98
N LYS A 153 -20.42 3.20 -0.11
CA LYS A 153 -20.22 3.18 1.35
C LYS A 153 -19.61 1.83 1.77
N GLY A 154 -19.51 0.89 0.83
CA GLY A 154 -19.05 -0.46 0.92
C GLY A 154 -19.99 -1.32 1.74
N ASP A 155 -20.16 -2.55 1.29
CA ASP A 155 -20.45 -3.64 2.22
C ASP A 155 -19.35 -3.58 3.29
N PRO A 156 -19.66 -3.50 4.60
CA PRO A 156 -18.68 -3.45 5.68
C PRO A 156 -17.59 -4.52 5.60
N LYS A 157 -17.84 -5.61 4.85
CA LYS A 157 -16.90 -6.70 4.58
C LYS A 157 -15.90 -6.44 3.44
N ASN A 158 -16.16 -5.50 2.52
CA ASN A 158 -15.32 -5.21 1.35
C ASN A 158 -14.76 -3.77 1.31
N ILE A 159 -15.10 -2.90 2.28
CA ILE A 159 -14.43 -1.60 2.51
C ILE A 159 -12.92 -1.77 2.80
N PHE A 160 -12.51 -2.99 3.17
CA PHE A 160 -11.17 -3.33 3.59
C PHE A 160 -10.65 -4.58 2.92
N VAL A 161 -10.16 -4.41 1.72
CA VAL A 161 -9.16 -5.33 1.18
C VAL A 161 -7.93 -4.48 0.85
N ASP A 162 -6.86 -4.79 1.57
CA ASP A 162 -5.44 -4.56 1.23
C ASP A 162 -4.70 -3.28 1.69
N THR A 163 -5.16 -2.51 2.68
CA THR A 163 -4.19 -1.71 3.49
C THR A 163 -3.70 -2.49 4.72
N ILE A 164 -4.45 -3.53 5.10
CA ILE A 164 -4.11 -4.49 6.15
C ILE A 164 -4.25 -5.91 5.58
N LYS A 165 -3.87 -6.13 4.32
CA LYS A 165 -3.26 -7.43 4.03
C LYS A 165 -1.85 -7.31 4.57
N VAL A 166 -1.68 -7.87 5.76
CA VAL A 166 -0.50 -8.60 6.21
C VAL A 166 0.64 -8.47 5.20
N LEU A 167 1.74 -7.84 5.62
CA LEU A 167 3.10 -8.23 5.21
C LEU A 167 3.27 -9.74 5.51
N GLY A 168 2.56 -10.56 4.74
CA GLY A 168 2.46 -12.00 4.84
C GLY A 168 3.49 -12.68 3.96
N SER A 169 4.23 -11.89 3.18
CA SER A 169 5.56 -12.27 2.73
C SER A 169 6.53 -11.72 3.77
N ARG A 170 7.02 -12.59 4.67
CA ARG A 170 8.38 -12.44 5.20
C ARG A 170 9.26 -12.33 3.96
N PRO A 171 9.82 -11.16 3.60
CA PRO A 171 10.73 -11.11 2.48
C PRO A 171 11.86 -12.09 2.78
N ASN A 172 12.22 -12.88 1.77
CA ASN A 172 13.23 -13.91 1.84
C ASN A 172 14.45 -13.37 2.62
N GLU A 173 14.74 -13.94 3.80
CA GLU A 173 15.64 -13.36 4.80
C GLU A 173 17.07 -13.10 4.29
N LYS A 174 17.41 -13.68 3.13
CA LYS A 174 18.71 -13.52 2.50
C LYS A 174 18.91 -12.20 1.76
N ASN A 175 17.85 -11.50 1.31
CA ASN A 175 17.94 -10.23 0.57
C ASN A 175 16.83 -9.25 0.98
N PHE A 176 16.84 -8.78 2.24
CA PHE A 176 15.89 -7.74 2.69
C PHE A 176 16.28 -6.37 2.09
N PRO A 177 15.44 -5.72 1.26
CA PRO A 177 15.79 -4.45 0.66
C PRO A 177 15.80 -3.33 1.71
N ILE A 178 16.88 -2.55 1.76
CA ILE A 178 17.00 -1.36 2.59
C ILE A 178 16.37 -0.19 1.82
N PRO A 179 15.33 0.48 2.35
CA PRO A 179 14.70 1.63 1.71
C PRO A 179 15.69 2.77 1.49
N ASP A 180 15.59 3.47 0.36
CA ASP A 180 16.51 4.59 0.05
C ASP A 180 16.40 5.74 1.06
N SER A 181 15.21 5.97 1.62
CA SER A 181 15.00 6.91 2.72
C SER A 181 15.85 6.56 3.94
N LEU A 182 15.98 5.28 4.27
CA LEU A 182 16.80 4.83 5.39
C LEU A 182 18.30 4.95 5.10
N ARG A 183 18.72 4.95 3.84
CA ARG A 183 20.14 5.07 3.47
C ARG A 183 20.71 6.45 3.78
N ILE A 184 19.87 7.47 3.79
CA ILE A 184 20.24 8.86 4.04
C ILE A 184 19.76 9.36 5.41
N GLU A 185 19.01 8.55 6.14
CA GLU A 185 18.45 8.91 7.44
C GLU A 185 19.55 8.94 8.50
N TRP A 186 19.63 10.06 9.23
CA TRP A 186 20.46 10.18 10.43
C TRP A 186 19.65 9.78 11.66
N PHE A 187 20.20 8.93 12.51
CA PHE A 187 19.54 8.48 13.75
C PHE A 187 20.51 8.41 14.94
N ASN A 188 20.00 8.02 16.10
CA ASN A 188 20.82 7.72 17.27
C ASN A 188 20.45 6.32 17.76
N PHE A 189 21.20 5.31 17.34
CA PHE A 189 20.95 3.93 17.72
C PHE A 189 22.09 3.40 18.58
N GLN A 190 21.87 3.39 19.89
CA GLN A 190 22.86 2.93 20.85
C GLN A 190 23.00 1.40 20.80
N ILE A 191 24.19 0.91 20.45
CA ILE A 191 24.51 -0.53 20.47
C ILE A 191 24.87 -0.97 21.89
N ASN A 192 25.69 -0.18 22.57
CA ASN A 192 26.12 -0.40 23.96
C ASN A 192 26.52 0.93 24.63
N SER A 193 27.11 0.88 25.82
CA SER A 193 27.51 2.08 26.57
C SER A 193 28.58 2.95 25.89
N GLN A 194 29.31 2.42 24.90
CA GLN A 194 30.42 3.10 24.23
C GLN A 194 30.16 3.39 22.75
N LEU A 195 29.22 2.68 22.12
CA LEU A 195 29.00 2.72 20.67
C LEU A 195 27.56 3.11 20.34
N THR A 196 27.42 4.17 19.56
CA THR A 196 26.14 4.65 19.01
C THR A 196 26.29 4.83 17.51
N TYR A 197 25.31 4.34 16.76
CA TYR A 197 25.25 4.47 15.30
C TYR A 197 24.39 5.64 14.89
N HIS A 198 24.82 6.28 13.81
CA HIS A 198 24.20 7.47 13.26
C HIS A 198 23.68 7.30 11.84
N GLY A 199 24.07 6.22 11.15
CA GLY A 199 23.54 5.87 9.84
C GLY A 199 23.50 4.36 9.60
N ILE A 200 22.76 3.95 8.56
CA ILE A 200 22.62 2.52 8.23
C ILE A 200 23.94 1.89 7.76
N SER A 201 24.87 2.70 7.27
CA SER A 201 26.22 2.32 6.86
C SER A 201 27.10 1.85 8.02
N ASP A 202 26.78 2.26 9.24
CA ASP A 202 27.61 1.99 10.42
C ASP A 202 27.51 0.52 10.86
N PHE A 203 26.41 -0.15 10.49
CA PHE A 203 26.20 -1.57 10.77
C PHE A 203 27.22 -2.46 10.07
N ARG A 204 27.95 -3.23 10.89
CA ARG A 204 28.93 -4.22 10.45
C ARG A 204 28.33 -5.62 10.35
N SER A 205 27.33 -5.94 11.17
CA SER A 205 26.57 -7.19 11.05
C SER A 205 25.41 -7.00 10.07
N GLU A 206 25.44 -7.75 8.96
CA GLU A 206 24.35 -7.68 7.99
C GLU A 206 23.02 -8.17 8.57
N ALA A 207 23.07 -9.15 9.48
CA ALA A 207 21.88 -9.59 10.20
C ALA A 207 21.31 -8.48 11.10
N ALA A 208 22.17 -7.72 11.80
CA ALA A 208 21.73 -6.60 12.63
C ALA A 208 21.14 -5.47 11.79
N LYS A 209 21.78 -5.15 10.65
CA LYS A 209 21.31 -4.15 9.69
C LYS A 209 19.89 -4.46 9.18
N ILE A 210 19.64 -5.72 8.83
CA ILE A 210 18.31 -6.18 8.39
C ILE A 210 17.29 -6.04 9.52
N LEU A 211 17.64 -6.44 10.74
CA LEU A 211 16.74 -6.33 11.90
C LEU A 211 16.41 -4.87 12.23
N PHE A 212 17.40 -3.98 12.22
CA PHE A 212 17.20 -2.55 12.40
C PHE A 212 16.29 -1.99 11.29
N THR A 213 16.52 -2.38 10.04
CA THR A 213 15.67 -1.97 8.91
C THR A 213 14.21 -2.40 9.12
N LYS A 214 13.97 -3.63 9.58
CA LYS A 214 12.61 -4.10 9.93
C LYS A 214 11.97 -3.25 11.02
N ALA A 215 12.71 -2.90 12.06
CA ALA A 215 12.24 -2.05 13.16
C ALA A 215 11.91 -0.61 12.69
N TRP A 216 12.75 -0.05 11.82
CA TRP A 216 12.54 1.27 11.22
C TRP A 216 11.27 1.28 10.36
N ILE A 217 11.09 0.26 9.50
CA ILE A 217 9.87 0.11 8.69
C ILE A 217 8.63 -0.03 9.59
N ALA A 218 8.70 -0.86 10.63
CA ALA A 218 7.60 -1.01 11.59
C ALA A 218 7.26 0.32 12.27
N THR A 219 8.26 1.18 12.53
CA THR A 219 8.06 2.53 13.07
C THR A 219 7.29 3.42 12.08
N GLY A 220 7.73 3.49 10.82
CA GLY A 220 7.05 4.31 9.79
C GLY A 220 5.62 3.84 9.49
N ILE A 221 5.38 2.52 9.50
CA ILE A 221 4.03 1.95 9.38
C ILE A 221 3.19 2.36 10.59
N ASN A 222 3.72 2.23 11.80
CA ASN A 222 3.02 2.62 13.02
C ASN A 222 2.64 4.10 13.02
N ASP A 223 3.55 5.00 12.62
CA ASP A 223 3.27 6.44 12.54
C ASP A 223 2.12 6.74 11.56
N SER A 224 2.08 6.01 10.44
CA SER A 224 0.99 6.10 9.47
C SER A 224 -0.34 5.59 10.05
N ILE A 225 -0.32 4.47 10.77
CA ILE A 225 -1.49 3.92 11.46
C ILE A 225 -2.04 4.92 12.48
N VAL A 226 -1.18 5.50 13.32
CA VAL A 226 -1.59 6.46 14.34
C VAL A 226 -2.25 7.68 13.70
N LYS A 227 -1.62 8.29 12.68
CA LYS A 227 -2.19 9.43 11.94
C LYS A 227 -3.54 9.10 11.33
N ASN A 228 -3.67 7.93 10.70
CA ASN A 228 -4.93 7.49 10.11
C ASN A 228 -6.00 7.22 11.18
N THR A 229 -5.60 6.71 12.35
CA THR A 229 -6.51 6.48 13.48
C THR A 229 -7.07 7.80 14.00
N ASP A 230 -6.26 8.86 14.05
CA ASP A 230 -6.74 10.20 14.44
C ASP A 230 -7.79 10.75 13.46
N ILE A 231 -7.61 10.51 12.16
CA ILE A 231 -8.62 10.86 11.13
C ILE A 231 -9.92 10.09 11.37
N LEU A 232 -9.84 8.79 11.70
CA LEU A 232 -11.02 7.98 12.01
C LEU A 232 -11.74 8.47 13.27
N ARG A 233 -10.99 8.90 14.30
CA ARG A 233 -11.55 9.49 15.53
C ARG A 233 -12.31 10.78 15.23
N LYS A 234 -11.72 11.67 14.42
CA LYS A 234 -12.38 12.91 14.00
C LYS A 234 -13.67 12.63 13.20
N ALA A 235 -13.61 11.70 12.24
CA ALA A 235 -14.81 11.30 11.48
C ALA A 235 -15.89 10.66 12.39
N HIS A 236 -15.48 9.97 13.45
CA HIS A 236 -16.39 9.40 14.44
C HIS A 236 -17.09 10.47 15.29
N GLU A 237 -16.39 11.54 15.63
CA GLU A 237 -16.96 12.69 16.36
C GLU A 237 -17.95 13.49 15.51
N GLU A 238 -17.69 13.64 14.21
CA GLU A 238 -18.50 14.46 13.30
C GLU A 238 -19.78 13.74 12.81
N THR A 239 -19.79 12.40 12.83
CA THR A 239 -20.90 11.62 12.28
C THR A 239 -22.05 11.44 13.26
N HIS A 240 -23.28 11.68 12.76
CA HIS A 240 -24.52 11.45 13.52
C HIS A 240 -25.19 10.13 13.14
N ASN A 241 -24.63 9.39 12.16
CA ASN A 241 -25.15 8.11 11.71
C ASN A 241 -24.64 6.96 12.60
N VAL A 242 -25.56 6.23 13.22
CA VAL A 242 -25.23 5.15 14.18
C VAL A 242 -24.44 4.01 13.54
N THR A 243 -24.79 3.60 12.32
CA THR A 243 -24.10 2.51 11.60
C THR A 243 -22.67 2.92 11.23
N THR A 244 -22.50 4.15 10.73
CA THR A 244 -21.17 4.71 10.45
C THR A 244 -20.33 4.81 11.71
N ARG A 245 -20.93 5.24 12.82
CA ARG A 245 -20.25 5.35 14.11
C ARG A 245 -19.71 4.00 14.60
N ILE A 246 -20.53 2.94 14.55
CA ILE A 246 -20.11 1.57 14.93
C ILE A 246 -18.97 1.07 14.04
N ALA A 247 -19.06 1.29 12.72
CA ALA A 247 -18.01 0.90 11.80
C ALA A 247 -16.68 1.63 12.08
N LEU A 248 -16.72 2.93 12.38
CA LEU A 248 -15.52 3.71 12.72
C LEU A 248 -14.87 3.23 14.02
N VAL A 249 -15.67 2.92 15.05
CA VAL A 249 -15.16 2.36 16.32
C VAL A 249 -14.40 1.06 16.07
N GLN A 250 -14.95 0.14 15.27
CA GLN A 250 -14.27 -1.12 14.99
C GLN A 250 -12.93 -0.89 14.28
N ARG A 251 -12.88 0.03 13.32
CA ARG A 251 -11.63 0.36 12.60
C ARG A 251 -10.57 0.97 13.51
N ILE A 252 -10.98 1.83 14.44
CA ILE A 252 -10.09 2.41 15.44
C ILE A 252 -9.48 1.30 16.29
N ILE A 253 -10.30 0.36 16.78
CA ILE A 253 -9.83 -0.78 17.57
C ILE A 253 -8.85 -1.64 16.78
N ASP A 254 -9.17 -1.98 15.53
CA ASP A 254 -8.31 -2.82 14.69
C ASP A 254 -6.96 -2.13 14.40
N ALA A 255 -6.97 -0.83 14.17
CA ALA A 255 -5.77 -0.02 13.96
C ALA A 255 -4.91 0.07 15.24
N GLU A 256 -5.54 0.29 16.40
CA GLU A 256 -4.87 0.29 17.71
C GLU A 256 -4.23 -1.06 18.02
N GLN A 257 -4.92 -2.16 17.73
CA GLN A 257 -4.38 -3.51 17.92
C GLN A 257 -3.14 -3.77 17.03
N GLN A 258 -3.17 -3.31 15.78
CA GLN A 258 -2.03 -3.44 14.88
C GLN A 258 -0.86 -2.56 15.27
N SER A 259 -1.13 -1.31 15.65
CA SER A 259 -0.13 -0.40 16.22
C SER A 259 0.57 -1.05 17.41
N TYR A 260 -0.20 -1.63 18.33
CA TYR A 260 0.35 -2.34 19.48
C TYR A 260 1.25 -3.51 19.07
N GLN A 261 0.81 -4.35 18.13
CA GLN A 261 1.61 -5.49 17.68
C GLN A 261 2.89 -5.04 16.96
N LEU A 262 2.81 -4.01 16.12
CA LEU A 262 3.98 -3.43 15.44
C LEU A 262 4.98 -2.83 16.41
N LEU A 263 4.52 -2.15 17.46
CA LEU A 263 5.41 -1.61 18.49
C LEU A 263 6.13 -2.71 19.26
N ARG A 264 5.45 -3.83 19.54
CA ARG A 264 6.06 -5.01 20.16
C ARG A 264 7.10 -5.66 19.26
N ASP A 265 6.79 -5.83 17.98
CA ASP A 265 7.71 -6.42 17.00
C ASP A 265 8.91 -5.50 16.75
N ARG A 266 8.69 -4.18 16.66
CA ARG A 266 9.72 -3.14 16.58
C ARG A 266 10.73 -3.26 17.71
N GLU A 267 10.27 -3.32 18.96
CA GLU A 267 11.18 -3.43 20.11
C GLU A 267 11.98 -4.73 20.06
N THR A 268 11.31 -5.83 19.70
CA THR A 268 11.94 -7.13 19.52
C THR A 268 13.04 -7.08 18.45
N TYR A 269 12.80 -6.40 17.33
CA TYR A 269 13.78 -6.25 16.26
C TYR A 269 14.96 -5.36 16.65
N PHE A 270 14.72 -4.23 17.33
CA PHE A 270 15.81 -3.39 17.81
C PHE A 270 16.69 -4.11 18.83
N GLU A 271 16.09 -4.87 19.74
CA GLU A 271 16.86 -5.64 20.70
C GLU A 271 17.72 -6.70 20.02
N GLN A 272 17.13 -7.47 19.09
CA GLN A 272 17.91 -8.45 18.31
C GLN A 272 19.00 -7.78 17.48
N ALA A 273 18.76 -6.59 16.91
CA ALA A 273 19.78 -5.84 16.18
C ALA A 273 20.95 -5.47 17.10
N ARG A 274 20.69 -4.94 18.31
CA ARG A 274 21.72 -4.65 19.31
C ARG A 274 22.51 -5.90 19.67
N THR A 275 21.85 -7.01 20.00
CA THR A 275 22.53 -8.27 20.34
C THR A 275 23.42 -8.77 19.20
N LYS A 276 22.93 -8.73 17.95
CA LYS A 276 23.68 -9.20 16.78
C LYS A 276 24.89 -8.31 16.47
N GLU A 277 24.77 -7.01 16.67
CA GLU A 277 25.85 -6.06 16.45
C GLU A 277 26.90 -6.13 17.57
N ALA A 278 26.46 -6.19 18.83
CA ALA A 278 27.36 -6.40 19.96
C ALA A 278 28.17 -7.70 19.79
N GLY A 279 27.52 -8.80 19.39
CA GLY A 279 28.20 -10.06 19.11
C GLY A 279 29.14 -10.04 17.89
N TYR A 280 29.03 -9.06 16.98
CA TYR A 280 30.05 -8.81 15.96
C TYR A 280 31.29 -8.21 16.60
N TRP A 281 31.13 -7.19 17.43
CA TRP A 281 32.25 -6.49 18.05
C TRP A 281 32.97 -7.30 19.13
N GLU A 282 32.26 -8.17 19.85
CA GLU A 282 32.89 -9.15 20.75
C GLU A 282 33.90 -10.04 20.01
N LYS A 283 33.63 -10.35 18.74
CA LYS A 283 34.53 -11.16 17.90
C LYS A 283 35.64 -10.32 17.26
N ALA A 284 35.35 -9.07 16.90
CA ALA A 284 36.32 -8.16 16.29
C ALA A 284 37.37 -7.67 17.29
N GLY A 285 37.00 -7.54 18.57
CA GLY A 285 37.87 -7.10 19.65
C GLY A 285 37.77 -5.60 19.97
N ALA A 286 38.20 -5.23 21.18
CA ALA A 286 38.05 -3.88 21.71
C ALA A 286 38.86 -2.83 20.94
N ASP A 287 40.07 -3.16 20.48
CA ASP A 287 40.92 -2.21 19.74
C ASP A 287 40.30 -1.83 18.40
N ALA A 288 39.74 -2.82 17.67
CA ALA A 288 39.03 -2.58 16.41
C ALA A 288 37.79 -1.71 16.61
N MET A 289 37.05 -1.93 17.71
CA MET A 289 35.90 -1.11 18.07
C MET A 289 36.33 0.33 18.38
N ALA A 290 37.40 0.53 19.15
CA ALA A 290 37.89 1.86 19.52
C ALA A 290 38.30 2.68 18.29
N ILE A 291 39.00 2.06 17.33
CA ILE A 291 39.33 2.69 16.04
C ILE A 291 38.04 3.06 15.31
N PHE A 292 37.10 2.14 15.18
CA PHE A 292 35.85 2.41 14.48
C PHE A 292 35.02 3.53 15.13
N ILE A 293 34.96 3.59 16.46
CA ILE A 293 34.29 4.68 17.19
C ILE A 293 34.85 6.04 16.75
N THR A 294 36.18 6.15 16.58
CA THR A 294 36.79 7.40 16.10
C THR A 294 36.51 7.72 14.63
N GLU A 295 36.16 6.72 13.81
CA GLU A 295 35.83 6.92 12.39
C GLU A 295 34.40 7.44 12.19
N ILE A 296 33.48 7.11 13.09
CA ILE A 296 32.04 7.45 12.97
C ILE A 296 31.59 8.59 13.88
N ALA A 297 32.49 9.09 14.74
CA ALA A 297 32.26 10.26 15.60
C ALA A 297 32.34 11.57 14.79
#